data_AF-A0A8K0PC80-F1
#
_entry.id   AF-A0A8K0PC80-F1
#
_cell.length_a   1.000
_cell.length_b   1.000
_cell.length_c   1.000
_cell.angle_alpha   90.00
_cell.angle_beta   90.00
_cell.angle_gamma   90.00
#
_symmetry.space_group_name_H-M   'P 1'
#
loop_
_entity.id
_entity.type
_entity.pdbx_description
1 polymer ?
#
loop_
_entity_poly.entity_id
_entity_poly.type
_entity_poly.pdbx_seq_one_letter_code
_entity_poly.pdbx_strand_id
1 'polypeptide(L)'
;MQIDKNEPSRFLGDGVSFRAKLIGILEVGEARGERMCQEALADLKMAVRAAGEHKQRIVVCVAIDGLRLRDDKTGVSSFIRSYSPSLFQ
;
A
#
# COMPACT_ATOMS: atom_id res chain seq x y z
N MET A 1 18.72 22.02 13.33
CA MET A 1 18.59 21.62 11.90
C MET A 1 17.19 21.08 11.73
N GLN A 2 16.33 21.83 11.05
CA GLN A 2 14.93 21.47 10.87
C GLN A 2 14.88 20.45 9.72
N ILE A 3 14.57 19.19 10.02
CA ILE A 3 14.40 18.17 8.99
C ILE A 3 13.10 18.49 8.27
N ASP A 4 13.21 19.01 7.05
CA ASP A 4 12.05 19.32 6.23
C ASP A 4 11.31 18.02 5.92
N LYS A 5 10.07 17.91 6.42
CA LYS A 5 9.24 16.70 6.28
C LYS A 5 8.97 16.31 4.82
N ASN A 6 9.25 17.21 3.87
CA ASN A 6 9.02 17.02 2.45
C ASN A 6 10.30 16.80 1.63
N GLU A 7 11.45 16.61 2.27
CA GLU A 7 12.70 16.40 1.54
C GLU A 7 12.68 15.02 0.85
N PRO A 8 12.90 14.93 -0.48
CA PRO A 8 12.84 13.66 -1.20
C PRO A 8 13.92 12.65 -0.76
N SER A 9 15.03 13.13 -0.19
CA SER A 9 16.11 12.32 0.37
C SER A 9 15.65 11.36 1.47
N ARG A 10 14.53 11.65 2.16
CA ARG A 10 13.94 10.76 3.17
C ARG A 10 13.47 9.41 2.63
N PHE A 11 13.29 9.30 1.32
CA PHE A 11 12.88 8.07 0.65
C PHE A 11 14.06 7.25 0.13
N LEU A 12 15.29 7.72 0.30
CA LEU A 12 16.50 6.99 -0.04
C LEU A 12 16.80 5.90 1.00
N GLY A 13 17.40 4.79 0.56
CA GLY A 13 17.73 3.65 1.45
C GLY A 13 16.48 2.97 2.02
N ASP A 14 16.32 2.95 3.34
CA ASP A 14 15.18 2.30 4.00
C ASP A 14 13.85 3.03 3.81
N GLY A 15 13.89 4.29 3.37
CA GLY A 15 12.72 5.12 3.16
C GLY A 15 11.95 5.44 4.46
N VAL A 16 10.64 5.66 4.34
CA VAL A 16 9.79 6.09 5.46
C VAL A 16 8.71 5.05 5.76
N SER A 17 8.62 4.63 7.02
CA SER A 17 7.65 3.63 7.50
C SER A 17 6.43 4.27 8.16
N PHE A 18 5.24 3.76 7.84
CA PHE A 18 3.96 4.23 8.37
C PHE A 18 3.12 3.07 8.89
N ARG A 19 2.56 3.19 10.09
CA ARG A 19 1.60 2.21 10.61
C ARG A 19 0.23 2.44 9.99
N ALA A 20 -0.36 1.40 9.44
CA ALA A 20 -1.64 1.44 8.74
C ALA A 20 -2.47 0.19 9.00
N LYS A 21 -3.67 0.14 8.39
CA LYS A 21 -4.55 -1.03 8.40
C LYS A 21 -4.90 -1.43 6.97
N LEU A 22 -4.68 -2.69 6.62
CA LEU A 22 -5.08 -3.23 5.32
C LEU A 22 -6.59 -3.46 5.31
N ILE A 23 -7.27 -2.90 4.29
CA ILE A 23 -8.72 -3.14 4.07
C ILE A 23 -8.88 -4.37 3.16
N GLY A 24 -8.13 -4.43 2.06
CA GLY A 24 -8.10 -5.57 1.15
C GLY A 24 -7.43 -5.20 -0.17
N ILE A 25 -7.44 -6.14 -1.11
CA ILE A 25 -6.89 -6.00 -2.47
C ILE A 25 -8.03 -6.32 -3.43
N LEU A 26 -8.26 -5.45 -4.41
CA LEU A 26 -9.28 -5.62 -5.43
C LEU A 26 -8.65 -5.38 -6.80
N GLU A 27 -8.93 -6.26 -7.75
CA GLU A 27 -8.52 -6.09 -9.13
C GLU A 27 -9.43 -5.07 -9.81
N VAL A 28 -8.85 -4.15 -10.59
CA VAL A 28 -9.58 -3.05 -11.23
C VAL A 28 -9.33 -3.05 -12.73
N GLY A 29 -10.33 -2.62 -13.50
CA GLY A 29 -10.25 -2.66 -14.97
C GLY A 29 -9.41 -1.54 -15.60
N GLU A 30 -9.16 -0.44 -14.88
CA GLU A 30 -8.42 0.71 -15.40
C GLU A 30 -7.17 1.01 -14.54
N ALA A 31 -6.10 1.53 -15.16
CA ALA A 31 -4.88 1.90 -14.44
C ALA A 31 -5.03 3.19 -13.62
N ARG A 32 -6.07 3.99 -13.88
CA ARG A 32 -6.33 5.29 -13.23
C ARG A 32 -7.80 5.64 -13.28
N GLY A 33 -8.30 6.33 -12.26
CA GLY A 33 -9.66 6.88 -12.25
C GLY A 33 -10.19 7.09 -10.83
N GLU A 34 -10.68 8.29 -10.51
CA GLU A 34 -11.19 8.59 -9.17
C GLU A 34 -12.45 7.77 -8.85
N ARG A 35 -13.40 7.70 -9.79
CA ARG A 35 -14.63 6.93 -9.63
C ARG A 35 -14.34 5.45 -9.35
N MET A 36 -13.43 4.86 -10.13
CA MET A 36 -12.95 3.49 -9.92
C MET A 36 -12.35 3.30 -8.52
N CYS A 37 -11.50 4.22 -8.05
CA CYS A 37 -10.93 4.15 -6.71
C CYS A 37 -12.00 4.25 -5.60
N GLN A 38 -13.02 5.10 -5.79
CA GLN A 38 -14.12 5.26 -4.83
C GLN A 38 -14.99 4.00 -4.77
N GLU A 39 -15.36 3.44 -5.92
CA GLU A 39 -16.14 2.20 -6.04
C GLU A 39 -15.38 1.02 -5.40
N ALA A 40 -14.11 0.81 -5.77
CA ALA A 40 -13.26 -0.23 -5.20
C ALA A 40 -13.13 -0.10 -3.66
N LEU A 41 -12.97 1.12 -3.16
CA LEU A 41 -12.89 1.36 -1.72
C LEU A 41 -14.22 1.09 -1.01
N ALA A 42 -15.36 1.42 -1.64
CA ALA A 42 -16.68 1.14 -1.09
C ALA A 42 -16.92 -0.37 -0.98
N ASP A 43 -16.62 -1.13 -2.04
CA ASP A 43 -16.76 -2.58 -2.08
C ASP A 43 -15.89 -3.27 -1.02
N LEU A 44 -14.62 -2.89 -0.92
CA LEU A 44 -13.71 -3.40 0.10
C LEU A 44 -14.20 -3.07 1.53
N LYS A 45 -14.72 -1.86 1.75
CA LYS A 45 -15.29 -1.48 3.05
C LYS A 45 -16.54 -2.30 3.39
N MET A 46 -17.39 -2.58 2.40
CA MET A 46 -18.58 -3.42 2.61
C MET A 46 -18.18 -4.87 2.91
N ALA A 47 -17.25 -5.45 2.16
CA ALA A 47 -16.77 -6.80 2.38
C ALA A 47 -16.16 -6.99 3.78
N VAL A 48 -15.30 -6.07 4.21
CA VAL A 48 -14.70 -6.11 5.56
C VAL A 48 -15.76 -5.96 6.66
N ARG A 49 -16.78 -5.11 6.44
CA ARG A 49 -17.89 -4.98 7.39
C ARG A 49 -18.72 -6.25 7.48
N ALA A 50 -18.99 -6.90 6.34
CA ALA A 50 -19.77 -8.13 6.28
C ALA A 50 -19.03 -9.32 6.91
N ALA A 51 -17.70 -9.40 6.70
CA ALA A 51 -16.86 -10.43 7.31
C ALA A 51 -16.76 -10.31 8.84
N GLY A 52 -16.97 -9.11 9.39
CA GLY A 52 -16.85 -8.85 10.84
C GLY A 52 -15.42 -8.96 11.38
N GLU A 53 -14.43 -9.17 10.51
CA GLU A 53 -13.04 -9.33 10.90
C GLU A 53 -12.34 -8.00 11.19
N HIS A 54 -11.37 -8.04 12.10
CA HIS A 54 -10.51 -6.90 12.36
C HIS A 54 -9.47 -6.74 11.25
N LYS A 55 -9.47 -5.56 10.61
CA LYS A 55 -8.45 -5.16 9.62
C LYS A 55 -7.03 -5.47 10.12
N GLN A 56 -6.24 -6.11 9.26
CA GLN A 56 -4.85 -6.45 9.55
C GLN A 56 -4.03 -5.18 9.76
N ARG A 57 -3.25 -5.15 10.84
CA ARG A 57 -2.33 -4.06 11.13
C ARG A 57 -1.05 -4.30 10.36
N ILE A 58 -0.63 -3.29 9.61
CA ILE A 58 0.53 -3.37 8.74
C ILE A 58 1.43 -2.16 8.93
N VAL A 59 2.70 -2.31 8.58
CA VAL A 59 3.65 -1.23 8.36
C VAL A 59 3.87 -1.10 6.86
N VAL A 60 3.69 0.12 6.34
CA VAL A 60 3.94 0.47 4.95
C VAL A 60 5.23 1.27 4.89
N CYS A 61 6.26 0.74 4.25
CA CYS A 61 7.49 1.47 3.97
C CYS A 61 7.44 2.03 2.54
N VAL A 62 7.52 3.35 2.43
CA VAL A 62 7.63 4.07 1.17
C VAL A 62 9.10 4.37 0.94
N ALA A 63 9.69 3.81 -0.11
CA ALA A 63 11.07 4.05 -0.49
C ALA A 63 11.15 4.31 -2.00
N ILE A 64 12.31 4.78 -2.48
CA ILE A 64 12.51 5.13 -3.89
C ILE A 64 12.38 3.92 -4.83
N ASP A 65 12.65 2.71 -4.33
CA ASP A 65 12.57 1.45 -5.06
C ASP A 65 11.14 0.88 -5.13
N GLY A 66 10.23 1.38 -4.29
CA GLY A 66 8.83 0.97 -4.29
C GLY A 66 8.17 0.98 -2.91
N LEU A 67 7.10 0.19 -2.78
CA LEU A 67 6.33 0.07 -1.54
C LEU A 67 6.55 -1.31 -0.91
N ARG A 68 6.86 -1.32 0.39
CA ARG A 68 6.95 -2.54 1.19
C ARG A 68 5.81 -2.59 2.19
N LEU A 69 5.04 -3.67 2.20
CA LEU A 69 4.01 -3.94 3.19
C LEU A 69 4.53 -5.01 4.14
N ARG A 70 4.44 -4.78 5.45
CA ARG A 70 4.80 -5.77 6.47
C ARG A 70 3.66 -5.96 7.44
N ASP A 71 3.26 -7.21 7.68
CA ASP A 71 2.24 -7.54 8.65
C ASP A 71 2.81 -7.51 10.09
N ASP A 72 2.13 -6.83 11.01
CA ASP A 72 2.56 -6.70 12.42
C ASP A 72 2.50 -8.05 13.17
N LYS A 73 1.58 -8.95 12.82
CA LYS A 73 1.36 -10.23 13.50
C LYS A 73 2.25 -11.34 12.96
N THR A 74 2.33 -11.47 11.63
CA THR A 74 3.04 -12.59 10.99
C THR A 74 4.47 -12.22 10.63
N GLY A 75 4.79 -10.92 10.56
CA GLY A 75 6.09 -10.43 10.11
C GLY A 75 6.34 -10.59 8.61
N VAL A 76 5.38 -11.15 7.86
CA VAL A 76 5.48 -11.37 6.41
C VAL A 76 5.55 -10.02 5.70
N SER A 77 6.52 -9.89 4.79
CA SER A 77 6.73 -8.69 3.99
C SER A 77 6.42 -8.94 2.51
N SER A 78 5.55 -8.11 1.93
CA SER A 78 5.22 -8.09 0.50
C SER A 78 5.81 -6.84 -0.14
N PHE A 79 6.42 -6.99 -1.32
CA PHE A 79 6.96 -5.87 -2.10
C PHE A 79 6.02 -5.55 -3.26
N ILE A 80 5.52 -4.32 -3.34
CA ILE A 80 4.70 -3.83 -4.44
C ILE A 80 5.61 -2.98 -5.33
N ARG A 81 5.82 -3.46 -6.56
CA ARG A 81 6.53 -2.75 -7.62
C ARG A 81 5.51 -2.39 -8.70
N SER A 82 5.60 -1.18 -9.24
CA SER A 82 4.74 -0.72 -10.35
C SER A 82 5.10 -1.35 -11.69
N TYR A 83 6.23 -2.05 -11.79
CA TYR A 83 6.72 -2.66 -13.02
C TYR A 83 6.35 -4.14 -13.10
N SER A 84 5.52 -4.47 -14.10
CA SER A 84 5.33 -5.85 -14.55
C SER A 84 6.59 -6.33 -15.28
N PRO A 85 7.23 -7.43 -14.87
CA PRO A 85 8.35 -8.02 -15.61
C PRO A 85 8.01 -8.44 -17.05
N SER A 86 6.73 -8.53 -17.39
CA SER A 86 6.26 -8.99 -18.72
C SER A 86 6.24 -7.92 -19.82
N LEU A 87 6.64 -6.68 -19.55
CA LEU A 87 6.64 -5.59 -20.55
C LEU A 87 8.00 -5.35 -21.24
N PHE A 88 8.95 -6.27 -21.05
CA PHE A 88 10.30 -6.27 -21.68
C PHE A 88 10.54 -7.53 -22.53
N GLN A 89 9.53 -7.97 -23.26
CA GLN A 89 9.68 -9.01 -24.28
C GLN A 89 9.07 -8.56 -25.60
#